data_AF-A0A1V4XA21-F1
#
_entry.id   AF-A0A1V4XA21-F1
#
_cell.length_a   1.000
_cell.length_b   1.000
_cell.length_c   1.000
_cell.angle_alpha   90.00
_cell.angle_beta   90.00
_cell.angle_gamma   90.00
#
_symmetry.space_group_name_H-M   'P 1'
#
loop_
_entity.id
_entity.type
_entity.pdbx_description
1 polymer ?
#
loop_
_entity_poly.entity_id
_entity_poly.type
_entity_poly.pdbx_seq_one_letter_code
_entity_poly.pdbx_strand_id
1 'polypeptide(L)' 'MIAMKTGCQVVPCYPVRKGFLRYTIVCGEPLLMERDGDIDDLIARNTRKINAFLEDIIRQYPDEWFWVHQRWGRKKRT' A
#
# COMPACT_ATOMS: atom_id res chain seq x y z
N MET A 1 -6.08 -8.84 5.80
CA MET A 1 -6.62 -9.93 6.66
C MET A 1 -5.63 -11.07 6.91
N ILE A 2 -4.84 -11.53 5.93
CA ILE A 2 -3.91 -12.68 6.12
C ILE A 2 -3.04 -12.50 7.37
N ALA A 3 -2.26 -11.42 7.44
CA ALA A 3 -1.41 -11.11 8.59
C ALA A 3 -2.15 -10.97 9.92
N MET A 4 -3.41 -10.50 9.91
CA MET A 4 -4.22 -10.40 11.12
C MET A 4 -4.53 -11.80 11.69
N LYS A 5 -4.85 -12.74 10.79
CA LYS A 5 -5.18 -14.12 11.15
C LYS A 5 -3.95 -14.94 11.52
N THR A 6 -2.87 -14.82 10.75
CA THR A 6 -1.69 -15.69 10.88
C THR A 6 -0.60 -15.10 11.77
N GLY A 7 -0.59 -13.78 11.98
CA GLY A 7 0.51 -13.09 12.64
C GLY A 7 1.76 -12.94 11.77
N CYS A 8 1.70 -13.26 10.48
CA CYS A 8 2.85 -13.07 9.60
C CYS A 8 3.15 -11.58 9.40
N GLN A 9 4.43 -11.26 9.20
CA GLN A 9 4.86 -9.90 8.87
C GLN A 9 4.33 -9.47 7.51
N VAL A 10 4.03 -8.17 7.38
CA VAL A 10 3.69 -7.53 6.10
C VAL A 10 4.85 -6.61 5.74
N VAL A 11 5.70 -7.05 4.83
CA VAL A 11 6.84 -6.25 4.36
C VAL A 11 6.42 -5.55 3.07
N PRO A 12 6.34 -4.22 3.04
CA PRO A 12 6.00 -3.51 1.83
C PRO A 12 7.21 -3.43 0.91
N CYS A 13 7.02 -3.71 -0.38
CA CYS A 13 8.10 -3.67 -1.37
C CYS A 13 7.64 -2.94 -2.63
N TYR A 14 8.55 -2.21 -3.27
CA TYR A 14 8.30 -1.51 -4.53
C TYR A 14 9.57 -1.38 -5.37
N PRO A 15 9.46 -1.43 -6.70
CA PRO A 15 10.58 -1.12 -7.60
C PRO A 15 10.74 0.41 -7.75
N VAL A 16 11.99 0.85 -7.89
CA VAL A 16 12.33 2.20 -8.34
C VAL A 16 13.18 2.09 -9.60
N ARG A 17 12.80 2.81 -10.66
CA ARG A 17 13.52 2.79 -11.93
C ARG A 17 14.87 3.52 -11.81
N LYS A 18 15.94 2.88 -12.28
CA LYS A 18 17.31 3.40 -12.31
C LYS A 18 17.86 3.54 -13.74
N GLY A 19 16.97 3.78 -14.70
CA GLY A 19 17.28 3.91 -16.13
C GLY A 19 16.65 2.82 -16.98
N PHE A 20 17.12 2.70 -18.22
CA PHE A 20 16.58 1.73 -19.18
C PHE A 20 16.80 0.30 -18.69
N LEU A 21 15.70 -0.42 -18.45
CA LEU A 21 15.67 -1.80 -17.97
C LEU A 21 16.48 -2.05 -16.68
N ARG A 22 16.63 -1.04 -15.83
CA ARG A 22 17.30 -1.15 -14.52
C ARG A 22 16.35 -0.74 -13.41
N TYR A 23 16.21 -1.57 -12.40
CA TYR A 23 15.33 -1.35 -11.26
C TYR A 23 16.03 -1.75 -9.96
N THR A 24 15.78 -0.99 -8.91
CA THR A 24 16.14 -1.38 -7.54
C THR A 24 14.85 -1.74 -6.82
N ILE A 25 14.79 -2.93 -6.22
CA ILE A 25 13.67 -3.31 -5.35
C ILE A 25 13.99 -2.80 -3.95
N VAL A 26 13.11 -1.96 -3.43
CA VAL A 26 13.19 -1.45 -2.07
C VAL A 26 12.20 -2.26 -1.23
N CYS A 27 12.70 -2.88 -0.16
CA CYS A 27 11.89 -3.53 0.87
C CYS A 27 11.90 -2.61 2.09
N GLY A 28 10.73 -2.07 2.45
CA GLY A 28 10.59 -1.21 3.61
C GLY A 28 10.54 -2.00 4.92
N GLU A 29 10.47 -1.28 6.03
CA GLU A 29 10.24 -1.89 7.34
C GLU A 29 8.87 -2.59 7.37
N PRO A 30 8.73 -3.72 8.11
CA PRO A 30 7.46 -4.41 8.26
C PRO A 30 6.37 -3.49 8.82
N LEU A 31 5.21 -3.46 8.18
CA LEU A 31 4.03 -2.77 8.69
C LEU A 31 3.50 -3.49 9.93
N LEU A 32 3.36 -2.75 11.04
CA LEU A 32 2.79 -3.27 12.27
C LEU A 32 1.27 -3.44 12.15
N MET A 33 0.87 -4.67 11.84
CA MET A 33 -0.54 -5.07 11.72
C MET A 33 -1.14 -5.36 13.08
N GLU A 34 -2.24 -4.71 13.38
CA GLU A 34 -3.01 -4.93 14.60
C GLU A 34 -3.90 -6.15 14.45
N ARG A 35 -4.13 -6.85 15.56
CA ARG A 35 -4.80 -8.15 15.56
C ARG A 35 -5.92 -8.27 16.59
N ASP A 36 -6.00 -7.32 17.51
CA ASP A 36 -6.93 -7.35 18.64
C ASP A 36 -8.00 -6.25 18.52
N GLY A 37 -9.24 -6.62 18.82
CA GLY A 37 -10.40 -5.73 18.79
C GLY A 37 -11.45 -6.13 17.75
N ASP A 38 -12.40 -5.23 17.51
CA ASP A 38 -13.44 -5.41 16.50
C ASP A 38 -12.86 -5.56 15.09
N ILE A 39 -13.45 -6.45 14.29
CA ILE A 39 -12.90 -6.83 12.99
C ILE A 39 -12.98 -5.69 11.97
N ASP A 40 -14.06 -4.91 11.98
CA ASP A 40 -14.26 -3.82 11.02
C ASP A 40 -13.30 -2.67 11.35
N ASP A 41 -13.15 -2.36 12.64
CA ASP A 41 -12.17 -1.38 13.12
C ASP A 41 -10.73 -1.80 12.82
N LEU A 42 -10.41 -3.09 13.00
CA LEU A 42 -9.09 -3.62 12.66
C LEU A 42 -8.81 -3.52 11.16
N ILE A 43 -9.77 -3.88 10.31
CA ILE A 43 -9.65 -3.76 8.86
C ILE A 43 -9.40 -2.29 8.49
N ALA A 44 -10.18 -1.37 9.04
CA ALA A 44 -10.04 0.05 8.75
C ALA A 44 -8.68 0.60 9.19
N ARG A 45 -8.24 0.33 10.42
CA ARG A 45 -6.95 0.79 10.97
C ARG A 45 -5.76 0.24 10.19
N ASN A 46 -5.74 -1.06 9.95
CA ASN A 46 -4.66 -1.69 9.20
C ASN A 46 -4.62 -1.24 7.73
N THR A 47 -5.78 -1.08 7.10
CA THR A 47 -5.85 -0.59 5.71
C THR A 47 -5.35 0.85 5.61
N ARG A 48 -5.62 1.70 6.61
CA ARG A 48 -5.05 3.05 6.69
C ARG A 48 -3.52 3.05 6.75
N LYS A 49 -2.90 2.12 7.49
CA LYS A 49 -1.42 1.99 7.53
C LYS A 49 -0.85 1.65 6.16
N ILE A 50 -1.48 0.70 5.46
CA ILE A 50 -1.06 0.31 4.10
C ILE A 50 -1.23 1.49 3.14
N ASN A 51 -2.36 2.20 3.19
CA ASN A 51 -2.57 3.37 2.34
C ASN A 51 -1.58 4.49 2.64
N ALA A 52 -1.25 4.75 3.92
CA ALA A 52 -0.26 5.76 4.29
C ALA A 52 1.12 5.44 3.69
N PHE A 53 1.54 4.17 3.73
CA PHE A 53 2.75 3.73 3.04
C PHE A 53 2.66 3.95 1.52
N LEU A 54 1.54 3.57 0.89
CA LEU A 54 1.34 3.78 -0.55
C LEU A 54 1.38 5.27 -0.91
N GLU A 55 0.74 6.14 -0.13
CA GLU A 55 0.73 7.58 -0.35
C GLU A 55 2.13 8.18 -0.27
N ASP A 56 2.96 7.73 0.68
CA ASP A 56 4.34 8.17 0.82
C ASP A 56 5.16 7.82 -0.44
N ILE A 57 5.13 6.55 -0.88
CA ILE A 57 5.88 6.13 -2.07
C ILE A 57 5.37 6.80 -3.36
N ILE A 58 4.06 7.00 -3.48
CA ILE A 58 3.45 7.66 -4.65
C ILE A 58 3.86 9.13 -4.70
N ARG A 59 3.94 9.81 -3.55
CA ARG A 59 4.41 11.21 -3.49
C ARG A 59 5.89 11.34 -3.82
N GLN A 60 6.70 10.35 -3.45
CA GLN A 60 8.13 10.32 -3.78
C GLN A 60 8.38 10.01 -5.28
N TYR A 61 7.59 9.11 -5.87
CA TYR A 61 7.74 8.67 -7.27
C TYR A 61 6.42 8.73 -8.04
N PRO A 62 5.81 9.91 -8.22
CA PRO A 62 4.47 10.02 -8.81
C PRO A 62 4.42 9.53 -10.25
N ASP A 63 5.49 9.76 -11.03
CA ASP A 63 5.55 9.37 -12.43
C ASP A 63 5.70 7.85 -12.63
N GLU A 64 6.14 7.12 -11.59
CA GLU A 64 6.30 5.66 -11.63
C GLU A 64 5.01 4.91 -11.25
N TRP A 65 4.01 5.61 -10.69
CA TRP A 65 2.74 4.99 -10.32
C TRP A 65 1.85 4.74 -11.55
N PHE A 66 1.23 3.58 -11.61
CA PHE A 66 0.39 3.18 -12.75
C PHE A 66 -1.02 3.80 -12.65
N TRP A 67 -1.14 5.07 -13.04
CA TRP A 67 -2.36 5.92 -12.90
C TRP A 67 -3.58 5.52 -13.74
N VAL A 68 -3.56 4.37 -14.42
CA VAL A 68 -4.66 3.97 -15.32
C VAL A 68 -5.95 3.60 -14.58
N HIS A 69 -5.85 3.29 -13.29
CA HIS A 69 -7.00 2.86 -12.49
C HIS A 69 -7.79 4.05 -11.95
N GLN A 70 -9.11 4.05 -12.15
CA GLN A 70 -10.02 5.04 -11.58
C GLN A 70 -10.34 4.71 -10.12
N ARG A 71 -9.34 4.82 -9.25
CA ARG A 71 -9.38 4.36 -7.86
C ARG A 71 -10.57 4.90 -7.06
N TRP A 72 -10.97 6.14 -7.33
CA TRP A 72 -12.03 6.87 -6.61
C TRP A 72 -13.39 6.87 -7.33
N GLY A 73 -13.51 6.08 -8.41
CA GLY A 73 -14.72 6.01 -9.22
C GLY A 73 -14.90 7.20 -10.19
N ARG A 74 -15.92 7.10 -11.04
CA ARG A 74 -16.35 8.21 -11.92
C ARG A 74 -17.39 9.04 -11.19
N LYS A 75 -17.39 10.35 -11.44
CA LYS A 75 -18.52 11.21 -11.11
C LYS A 75 -19.77 10.61 -11.76
N LYS A 76 -20.82 10.33 -10.99
CA LYS A 76 -22.11 9.92 -11.57
C LYS A 76 -22.56 11.06 -12.49
N ARG A 77 -22.82 10.77 -13.77
CA ARG A 77 -23.47 11.72 -14.67
C ARG A 77 -24.90 11.87 -14.17
N THR A 78 -25.21 13.05 -13.63
CA THR A 78 -26.58 13.54 -13.43
C THR A 78 -27.21 13.83 -14.79
#